data_AF-A0A920M0T3-F1
#
_entry.id   AF-A0A920M0T3-F1
#
_cell.length_a   1.000
_cell.length_b   1.000
_cell.length_c   1.000
_cell.angle_alpha   90.00
_cell.angle_beta   90.00
_cell.angle_gamma   90.00
#
_symmetry.space_group_name_H-M   'P 1'
#
loop_
_entity.id
_entity.type
_entity.pdbx_description
1 polymer ?
#
loop_
_entity_poly.entity_id
_entity_poly.type
_entity_poly.pdbx_seq_one_letter_code
_entity_poly.pdbx_strand_id
1 'polypeptide(L)'
;MALSGPMAVSFQARGGRLCQHAAAFPEAVREFKAPEVVEVVSDPEPDGVIESYTFQPQKGGARAVVVGRQLSDGRRWVGVADPEDAELLEWFETADPLGEQVVVSTGERNIVRRRLMNRY
;
A
#
# COMPACT_ATOMS: atom_id res chain seq x y z
N MET A 1 20.88 -17.41 -36.73
CA MET A 1 19.60 -17.96 -36.26
C MET A 1 19.90 -18.90 -35.11
N ALA A 2 19.70 -18.46 -33.87
CA ALA A 2 19.97 -19.24 -32.66
C ALA A 2 18.64 -19.45 -31.93
N LEU A 3 18.20 -20.69 -31.81
CA LEU A 3 17.15 -21.11 -30.88
C LEU A 3 17.83 -22.01 -29.84
N SER A 4 18.28 -21.39 -28.76
CA SER A 4 18.72 -22.07 -27.55
C SER A 4 17.45 -22.54 -26.82
N GLY A 5 17.24 -23.85 -26.77
CA GLY A 5 16.15 -24.47 -26.01
C GLY A 5 16.33 -24.28 -24.50
N PRO A 6 15.25 -24.41 -23.71
CA PRO A 6 15.32 -24.22 -22.27
C PRO A 6 16.21 -25.29 -21.62
N MET A 7 17.23 -24.83 -20.90
CA MET A 7 18.02 -25.65 -19.97
C MET A 7 17.10 -26.20 -18.88
N ALA A 8 16.83 -27.50 -18.90
CA ALA A 8 16.22 -28.20 -17.79
C ALA A 8 17.25 -28.32 -16.65
N VAL A 9 17.01 -27.63 -15.55
CA VAL A 9 17.79 -27.78 -14.31
C VAL A 9 17.26 -29.02 -13.57
N SER A 10 18.00 -30.11 -13.63
CA SER A 10 17.68 -31.35 -12.93
C SER A 10 18.02 -31.23 -11.44
N PHE A 11 17.01 -31.04 -10.58
CA PHE A 11 17.17 -31.20 -9.13
C PHE A 11 17.00 -32.67 -8.75
N GLN A 12 18.09 -33.30 -8.29
CA GLN A 12 18.10 -34.70 -7.86
C GLN A 12 17.84 -34.78 -6.34
N ALA A 13 16.58 -34.95 -5.95
CA ALA A 13 16.23 -35.25 -4.56
C ALA A 13 16.44 -36.74 -4.27
N ARG A 14 17.43 -37.07 -3.42
CA ARG A 14 17.64 -38.44 -2.91
C ARG A 14 16.64 -38.74 -1.79
N GLY A 15 15.85 -39.80 -2.00
CA GLY A 15 15.43 -40.75 -0.97
C GLY A 15 14.27 -40.36 -0.04
N GLY A 16 13.12 -41.00 -0.22
CA GLY A 16 12.11 -41.12 0.85
C GLY A 16 10.67 -41.29 0.35
N ARG A 17 10.21 -42.54 0.27
CA ARG A 17 8.81 -43.06 0.18
C ARG A 17 7.70 -42.11 -0.35
N LEU A 18 7.23 -42.44 -1.56
CA LEU A 18 6.04 -41.91 -2.23
C LEU A 18 4.77 -42.21 -1.43
N CYS A 19 4.08 -41.17 -0.95
CA CYS A 19 2.64 -41.24 -0.68
C CYS A 19 1.90 -41.08 -2.01
N GLN A 20 1.22 -42.14 -2.47
CA GLN A 20 0.25 -42.06 -3.58
C GLN A 20 -0.97 -41.25 -3.11
N HIS A 21 -1.00 -39.96 -3.41
CA HIS A 21 -2.25 -39.25 -3.67
C HIS A 21 -2.08 -38.59 -5.03
N ALA A 22 -2.62 -39.25 -6.06
CA ALA A 22 -2.75 -38.68 -7.39
C ALA A 22 -3.89 -37.65 -7.36
N ALA A 23 -3.67 -36.51 -6.71
CA ALA A 23 -4.46 -35.33 -7.01
C ALA A 23 -3.90 -34.77 -8.31
N ALA A 24 -4.62 -34.98 -9.42
CA ALA A 24 -4.34 -34.23 -10.64
C ALA A 24 -4.36 -32.74 -10.26
N PHE A 25 -3.26 -32.03 -10.52
CA PHE A 25 -3.24 -30.59 -10.36
C PHE A 25 -4.41 -30.01 -11.17
N PRO A 26 -5.31 -29.21 -10.57
CA PRO A 26 -6.41 -28.61 -11.32
C PRO A 26 -5.84 -27.78 -12.45
N GLU A 27 -6.49 -27.82 -13.63
CA GLU A 27 -6.12 -26.98 -14.76
C GLU A 27 -5.95 -25.52 -14.30
N ALA A 28 -4.88 -24.88 -14.77
CA ALA A 28 -4.52 -23.53 -14.37
C ALA A 28 -5.72 -22.58 -14.56
N VAL A 29 -6.26 -22.13 -13.44
CA VAL A 29 -7.39 -21.21 -13.43
C VAL A 29 -6.90 -19.84 -13.93
N ARG A 30 -7.50 -19.39 -15.04
CA ARG A 30 -7.56 -18.04 -15.65
C ARG A 30 -6.29 -17.17 -15.58
N GLU A 31 -5.90 -16.68 -16.76
CA GLU A 31 -4.92 -15.61 -16.96
C GLU A 31 -4.96 -14.56 -15.86
N PHE A 32 -3.82 -14.37 -15.21
CA PHE A 32 -3.57 -13.25 -14.31
C PHE A 32 -3.82 -11.96 -15.09
N LYS A 33 -4.98 -11.33 -14.87
CA LYS A 33 -5.26 -9.99 -15.37
C LYS A 33 -4.20 -9.09 -14.73
N ALA A 34 -3.33 -8.49 -15.56
CA ALA A 34 -2.28 -7.59 -15.09
C ALA A 34 -2.87 -6.61 -14.07
N PRO A 35 -2.19 -6.34 -12.94
CA PRO A 35 -2.72 -5.44 -11.93
C PRO A 35 -3.02 -4.12 -12.62
N GLU A 36 -4.28 -3.70 -12.53
CA GLU A 36 -4.68 -2.37 -12.97
C GLU A 36 -3.77 -1.37 -12.26
N VAL A 37 -2.93 -0.68 -13.03
CA VAL A 37 -1.96 0.26 -12.47
C VAL A 37 -2.76 1.44 -11.94
N VAL A 38 -2.93 1.50 -10.62
CA VAL A 38 -3.58 2.64 -9.98
C VAL A 38 -2.65 3.84 -10.11
N GLU A 39 -3.12 4.87 -10.83
CA GLU A 39 -2.37 6.12 -11.00
C GLU A 39 -2.07 6.78 -9.64
N VAL A 40 -0.87 7.36 -9.55
CA VAL A 40 -0.45 8.16 -8.39
C VAL A 40 -0.46 9.63 -8.79
N VAL A 41 -1.24 10.45 -8.09
CA VAL A 41 -1.33 11.89 -8.34
C VAL A 41 -0.35 12.65 -7.44
N SER A 42 0.34 13.63 -8.03
CA SER A 42 1.23 14.54 -7.30
C SER A 42 0.47 15.70 -6.67
N ASP A 43 -0.63 16.12 -7.28
CA ASP A 43 -1.50 17.22 -6.85
C ASP A 43 -2.89 16.68 -6.47
N PRO A 44 -3.03 16.02 -5.29
CA PRO A 44 -4.31 15.45 -4.89
C PRO A 44 -5.34 16.53 -4.53
N GLU A 45 -6.61 16.24 -4.83
CA GLU A 45 -7.72 17.00 -4.26
C GLU A 45 -7.72 16.95 -2.73
N PRO A 46 -8.29 17.95 -2.04
CA PRO A 46 -8.16 18.07 -0.59
C PRO A 46 -8.76 16.92 0.21
N ASP A 47 -9.76 16.24 -0.33
CA ASP A 47 -10.50 15.21 0.38
C ASP A 47 -10.02 13.81 0.01
N GLY A 48 -9.51 13.07 1.00
CA GLY A 48 -8.99 11.72 0.79
C GLY A 48 -9.24 10.76 1.94
N VAL A 49 -9.03 9.48 1.67
CA VAL A 49 -9.14 8.38 2.64
C VAL A 49 -7.79 7.69 2.79
N ILE A 50 -7.41 7.35 4.01
CA ILE A 50 -6.19 6.62 4.29
C ILE A 50 -6.33 5.17 3.80
N GLU A 51 -5.52 4.77 2.83
CA GLU A 51 -5.43 3.37 2.37
C GLU A 51 -4.33 2.60 3.11
N SER A 52 -3.23 3.27 3.46
CA SER A 52 -2.14 2.68 4.23
C SER A 52 -1.33 3.78 4.91
N TYR A 53 -0.69 3.46 6.01
CA TYR A 53 0.18 4.39 6.72
C TYR A 53 1.38 3.67 7.32
N THR A 54 2.44 4.44 7.57
CA THR A 54 3.58 4.02 8.38
C THR A 54 3.92 5.14 9.36
N PHE A 55 4.14 4.77 10.61
CA PHE A 55 4.57 5.68 11.66
C PHE A 55 6.04 5.38 12.00
N GLN A 56 6.85 6.43 12.01
CA GLN A 56 8.28 6.36 12.30
C GLN A 56 8.62 7.32 13.44
N PRO A 57 8.86 6.81 14.66
CA PRO A 57 9.41 7.62 15.73
C PRO A 57 10.84 8.04 15.39
N GLN A 58 11.17 9.31 15.59
CA GLN A 58 12.50 9.88 15.32
C GLN A 58 13.07 10.57 16.56
N LYS A 59 14.38 10.80 16.57
CA LYS A 59 15.03 11.49 17.69
C LYS A 59 14.60 12.97 17.70
N GLY A 60 13.69 13.32 18.61
CA GLY A 60 13.15 14.68 18.74
C GLY A 60 11.83 14.92 17.99
N GLY A 61 11.14 13.88 17.52
CA GLY A 61 9.82 14.02 16.89
C GLY A 61 9.28 12.69 16.34
N ALA A 62 8.22 12.78 15.55
CA ALA A 62 7.64 11.63 14.87
C ALA A 62 7.31 12.00 13.42
N ARG A 63 7.26 10.99 12.55
CA ARG A 63 6.85 11.17 11.16
C ARG A 63 5.88 10.06 10.77
N ALA A 64 4.70 10.45 10.29
CA ALA A 64 3.79 9.51 9.64
C ALA A 64 3.78 9.76 8.13
N VAL A 65 3.93 8.69 7.34
CA VAL A 65 3.76 8.70 5.88
C VAL A 65 2.49 7.96 5.56
N VAL A 66 1.68 8.54 4.68
CA VAL A 66 0.33 8.09 4.36
C VAL A 66 0.24 7.86 2.86
N VAL A 67 -0.31 6.71 2.49
CA VAL A 67 -0.84 6.45 1.16
C VAL A 67 -2.35 6.59 1.27
N GLY A 68 -2.92 7.53 0.55
CA GLY A 68 -4.36 7.75 0.52
C GLY A 68 -4.94 7.60 -0.86
N ARG A 69 -6.27 7.58 -0.92
CA ARG A 69 -7.05 7.67 -2.16
C ARG A 69 -7.87 8.95 -2.19
N GLN A 70 -7.99 9.56 -3.36
CA GLN A 70 -8.95 10.64 -3.58
C GLN A 70 -10.37 10.09 -3.44
N LEU A 71 -11.24 10.86 -2.80
CA LEU A 71 -12.66 10.50 -2.66
C LEU A 71 -13.43 10.60 -3.99
N SER A 72 -12.97 11.44 -4.92
CA SER A 72 -13.63 11.72 -6.20
C SER A 72 -13.46 10.61 -7.23
N ASP A 73 -12.23 10.12 -7.42
CA ASP A 73 -11.88 9.18 -8.49
C ASP A 73 -11.10 7.94 -8.03
N GLY A 74 -10.76 7.85 -6.73
CA GLY A 74 -10.05 6.73 -6.15
C GLY A 74 -8.56 6.64 -6.52
N ARG A 75 -7.98 7.63 -7.22
CA ARG A 75 -6.53 7.65 -7.51
C ARG A 75 -5.72 7.78 -6.23
N ARG A 76 -4.51 7.24 -6.23
CA ARG A 76 -3.64 7.21 -5.06
C ARG A 76 -2.83 8.49 -4.95
N TRP A 77 -2.52 8.87 -3.72
CA TRP A 77 -1.57 9.93 -3.42
C TRP A 77 -0.70 9.51 -2.24
N VAL A 78 0.47 10.12 -2.14
CA VAL A 78 1.39 9.93 -1.00
C VAL A 78 1.56 11.28 -0.31
N GLY A 79 1.42 11.28 1.01
CA GLY A 79 1.58 12.46 1.85
C GLY A 79 2.28 12.14 3.16
N VAL A 80 2.65 13.19 3.87
CA VAL A 80 3.23 13.12 5.21
C VAL A 80 2.28 13.82 6.15
N ALA A 81 2.02 13.24 7.32
CA ALA A 81 1.30 13.94 8.39
C ALA A 81 2.01 15.25 8.73
N ASP A 82 1.24 16.30 9.02
CA ASP A 82 1.77 17.58 9.42
C ASP A 82 2.69 17.41 10.64
N PRO A 83 4.01 17.71 10.53
CA PRO A 83 4.95 17.53 11.63
C PRO A 83 4.71 18.52 12.78
N GLU A 84 3.98 19.61 12.54
CA GLU A 84 3.63 20.60 13.56
C GLU A 84 2.34 20.23 14.31
N ASP A 85 1.59 19.23 13.82
CA ASP A 85 0.36 18.72 14.45
C ASP A 85 0.66 17.50 15.34
N ALA A 86 1.01 17.78 16.60
CA ALA A 86 1.34 16.75 17.57
C ALA A 86 0.16 15.79 17.86
N GLU A 87 -1.07 16.29 17.86
CA GLU A 87 -2.28 15.48 18.09
C GLU A 87 -2.50 14.49 16.94
N LEU A 88 -2.26 14.92 15.69
CA LEU A 88 -2.31 14.04 14.54
C LEU A 88 -1.25 12.94 14.63
N LEU A 89 -0.02 13.29 15.01
CA LEU A 89 1.06 12.30 15.15
C LEU A 89 0.78 11.30 16.28
N GLU A 90 0.29 11.75 17.42
CA GLU A 90 -0.15 10.88 18.52
C GLU A 90 -1.29 9.96 18.09
N TRP A 91 -2.22 10.46 17.26
CA TRP A 91 -3.29 9.65 16.70
C TRP A 91 -2.76 8.54 15.78
N PHE A 92 -1.77 8.83 14.94
CA PHE A 92 -1.09 7.81 14.12
C PHE A 92 -0.31 6.78 14.95
N GLU A 93 0.13 7.13 16.15
CA GLU A 93 0.86 6.24 17.05
C GLU A 93 -0.07 5.33 17.85
N THR A 94 -1.19 5.87 18.35
CA THR A 94 -2.02 5.21 19.36
C THR A 94 -3.30 4.59 18.83
N ALA A 95 -3.77 5.01 17.65
CA ALA A 95 -5.02 4.55 17.05
C ALA A 95 -4.79 3.82 15.71
N ASP A 96 -5.86 3.29 15.14
CA ASP A 96 -5.90 2.77 13.76
C ASP A 96 -6.59 3.79 12.83
N PRO A 97 -5.82 4.59 12.07
CA PRO A 97 -6.34 5.59 11.14
C PRO A 97 -6.69 5.00 9.76
N LEU A 98 -6.63 3.69 9.58
CA LEU A 98 -6.93 3.06 8.30
C LEU A 98 -8.40 3.26 7.89
N GLY A 99 -8.64 3.73 6.67
CA GLY A 99 -9.99 4.00 6.16
C GLY A 99 -10.60 5.32 6.63
N GLU A 100 -9.88 6.10 7.46
CA GLU A 100 -10.34 7.39 7.94
C GLU A 100 -10.20 8.49 6.88
N GLN A 101 -11.11 9.46 6.95
CA GLN A 101 -11.10 10.62 6.06
C GLN A 101 -10.15 11.70 6.58
N VAL A 102 -9.31 12.21 5.68
CA VAL A 102 -8.32 13.24 5.98
C VAL A 102 -8.36 14.35 4.95
N VAL A 103 -7.82 15.49 5.34
CA VAL A 103 -7.58 16.60 4.43
C VAL A 103 -6.13 16.55 3.99
N VAL A 104 -5.88 16.52 2.68
CA VAL A 104 -4.54 16.63 2.10
C VAL A 104 -4.37 18.03 1.50
N SER A 105 -3.21 18.62 1.69
CA SER A 105 -2.84 19.91 1.09
C SER A 105 -1.59 19.74 0.25
N THR A 106 -1.58 20.38 -0.91
CA THR A 106 -0.50 20.27 -1.88
C THR A 106 0.61 21.27 -1.54
N GLY A 107 1.86 20.90 -1.81
CA GLY A 107 3.06 21.63 -1.42
C GLY A 107 4.33 20.95 -1.94
N GLU A 108 5.52 21.26 -1.38
CA GLU A 108 6.76 20.52 -1.71
C GLU A 108 6.64 19.01 -1.43
N ARG A 109 5.82 18.69 -0.42
CA ARG A 109 5.31 17.36 -0.11
C ARG A 109 3.85 17.53 0.27
N ASN A 110 3.01 16.57 -0.09
CA ASN A 110 1.61 16.59 0.33
C ASN A 110 1.54 16.48 1.85
N ILE A 111 0.81 17.40 2.49
CA ILE A 111 0.63 17.46 3.93
C ILE A 111 -0.74 16.93 4.29
N VAL A 112 -0.80 15.93 5.17
CA VAL A 112 -2.03 15.33 5.66
C VAL A 112 -2.41 15.95 6.99
N ARG A 113 -3.68 16.32 7.13
CA ARG A 113 -4.28 16.86 8.35
C ARG A 113 -5.56 16.12 8.68
N ARG A 114 -5.91 16.11 9.97
CA ARG A 114 -7.15 15.49 10.42
C ARG A 114 -8.34 16.30 9.91
N ARG A 115 -9.37 15.63 9.41
CA ARG A 115 -10.64 16.29 9.10
C ARG A 115 -11.32 16.63 10.42
N LEU A 116 -11.29 17.89 10.83
CA LEU A 116 -12.07 18.35 11.97
C LEU A 116 -13.55 18.35 11.58
N MET A 117 -14.29 17.31 11.98
CA MET A 117 -15.74 17.37 11.95
C MET A 117 -16.19 18.39 12.99
N ASN A 118 -16.63 19.58 12.55
CA ASN A 118 -17.41 20.47 13.39
C ASN A 118 -18.66 19.70 13.85
N ARG A 119 -18.68 19.29 15.13
CA ARG A 119 -19.89 18.78 15.78
C ARG A 119 -20.72 19.99 16.20
N TYR A 120 -21.84 20.20 15.52
CA TYR A 120 -22.90 21.14 15.92
C TYR A 120 -23.64 20.62 17.15
#